data_AF-A0AAW2R3Y9-F1
#
_entry.id   AF-A0AAW2R3Y9-F1
#
_cell.length_a   1.000
_cell.length_b   1.000
_cell.length_c   1.000
_cell.angle_alpha   90.00
_cell.angle_beta   90.00
_cell.angle_gamma   90.00
#
_symmetry.space_group_name_H-M   'P 1'
#
loop_
_entity.id
_entity.type
_entity.pdbx_description
1 polymer ?
#
loop_
_entity_poly.entity_id
_entity_poly.type
_entity_poly.pdbx_seq_one_letter_code
_entity_poly.pdbx_strand_id
1 'polypeptide(L)'
;MPLYKHQLSDDCSSLYIKLVSESSLRKTMDRLAGNANLMIVSDLDHTMVDHHDPENLSLLRFNALWESKYRSNSLLVFSTGRSPTLYKELRKEKPMLTPDITIMSVGTEITYGNSMVPDDGWVEFLNQKWDRNIVSEETRNLSELTLQSDTEQRPHKVSFYVQKDKAQDIMKSLSTRFKERGLDVKIIYSGGMDLDILPQGAGKGQALAYLHKKFKAEGKLPKNTLVCGDSGNDAELFSIPDVHGVMVSNAQEELLQWHAANAKANPKIIHATERCAAGIIQAIGHFKLGPSTSPRDVMDSSDAKMETFDPADEVVKFYLFYERWRRAEVEQTEQCLANLKAVCSPSGIFIHPSGSEKLLRDCVSLLRTCYGDKQGKQFRVWVDQVLPQQVGSDSWLVKFKKWEQSGCNCYRRAHLGACPSDMVGWSRAKQSNILVILASNYLAIQTPHLYFSHHHPLLPERKKEWVSGCSTASSSCPSPPPASSASTWPCSQSSISPPEIITK
;
A
#
# COMPACT_ATOMS: atom_id res chain seq x y z
N MET A 1 48.44 -28.84 34.51
CA MET A 1 47.60 -27.93 33.70
C MET A 1 46.70 -28.74 32.79
N PRO A 2 45.38 -28.70 32.97
CA PRO A 2 44.42 -28.90 31.89
C PRO A 2 43.59 -27.62 31.63
N LEU A 3 43.35 -27.34 30.36
CA LEU A 3 42.58 -26.20 29.85
C LEU A 3 41.08 -26.56 29.81
N TYR A 4 40.27 -25.79 30.53
CA TYR A 4 38.81 -25.78 30.44
C TYR A 4 38.36 -25.13 29.13
N LYS A 5 37.60 -25.86 28.30
CA LYS A 5 36.75 -25.28 27.25
C LYS A 5 35.37 -25.02 27.86
N HIS A 6 34.97 -23.75 27.91
CA HIS A 6 33.62 -23.35 28.28
C HIS A 6 32.65 -23.62 27.13
N GLN A 7 31.65 -24.46 27.40
CA GLN A 7 30.39 -24.58 26.67
C GLN A 7 29.47 -23.43 27.12
N LEU A 8 29.13 -22.54 26.19
CA LEU A 8 28.08 -21.50 26.27
C LEU A 8 27.53 -21.39 24.84
N SER A 9 26.24 -21.41 24.50
CA SER A 9 24.98 -21.82 25.10
C SER A 9 23.95 -21.72 23.95
N ASP A 10 23.62 -22.82 23.28
CA ASP A 10 22.60 -22.82 22.22
C ASP A 10 21.18 -22.56 22.75
N ASP A 11 20.97 -22.75 24.06
CA ASP A 11 19.69 -22.51 24.73
C ASP A 11 19.31 -21.03 24.83
N CYS A 12 20.28 -20.11 24.91
CA CYS A 12 19.98 -18.68 25.10
C CYS A 12 19.43 -18.05 23.81
N SER A 13 19.91 -18.51 22.65
CA SER A 13 19.43 -18.09 21.32
C SER A 13 18.02 -18.61 21.04
N SER A 14 17.75 -19.86 21.40
CA SER A 14 16.43 -20.51 21.27
C SER A 14 15.38 -19.83 22.18
N LEU A 15 15.73 -19.58 23.45
CA LEU A 15 14.86 -18.91 24.41
C LEU A 15 14.57 -17.45 24.00
N TYR A 16 15.57 -16.73 23.49
CA TYR A 16 15.42 -15.36 23.00
C TYR A 16 14.54 -15.26 21.75
N ILE A 17 14.68 -16.20 20.79
CA ILE A 17 13.80 -16.28 19.61
C ILE A 17 12.36 -16.56 20.03
N LYS A 18 12.14 -17.44 21.01
CA LYS A 18 10.80 -17.78 21.53
C LYS A 18 10.13 -16.61 22.25
N LEU A 19 10.87 -15.87 23.08
CA LEU A 19 10.35 -14.68 23.78
C LEU A 19 10.03 -13.51 22.83
N VAL A 20 10.83 -13.33 21.77
CA VAL A 20 10.58 -12.33 20.72
C VAL A 20 9.36 -12.71 19.86
N SER A 21 9.17 -14.00 19.54
CA SER A 21 8.00 -14.44 18.80
C SER A 21 6.73 -14.34 19.64
N GLU A 22 6.75 -14.74 20.92
CA GLU A 22 5.60 -14.65 21.82
C GLU A 22 5.19 -13.20 22.11
N SER A 23 6.15 -12.29 22.30
CA SER A 23 5.85 -10.86 22.51
C SER A 23 5.35 -10.14 21.24
N SER A 24 5.81 -10.55 20.05
CA SER A 24 5.26 -10.08 18.78
C SER A 24 3.87 -10.63 18.52
N LEU A 25 3.62 -11.89 18.89
CA LEU A 25 2.30 -12.54 18.76
C LEU A 25 1.27 -11.88 19.66
N ARG A 26 1.59 -11.69 20.96
CA ARG A 26 0.72 -10.99 21.91
C ARG A 26 0.34 -9.58 21.42
N LYS A 27 1.29 -8.79 20.92
CA LYS A 27 1.01 -7.43 20.42
C LYS A 27 0.20 -7.37 19.13
N THR A 28 0.38 -8.34 18.22
CA THR A 28 -0.51 -8.47 17.04
C THR A 28 -1.92 -8.84 17.48
N MET A 29 -2.06 -9.77 18.43
CA MET A 29 -3.35 -10.12 19.01
C MET A 29 -4.00 -8.94 19.75
N ASP A 30 -3.21 -8.07 20.40
CA ASP A 30 -3.71 -6.85 21.06
C ASP A 30 -4.36 -5.87 20.07
N ARG A 31 -3.81 -5.71 18.86
CA ARG A 31 -4.39 -4.85 17.82
C ARG A 31 -5.67 -5.42 17.21
N LEU A 32 -5.72 -6.75 17.06
CA LEU A 32 -6.92 -7.46 16.60
C LEU A 32 -7.99 -7.58 17.71
N ALA A 33 -7.64 -7.26 18.96
CA ALA A 33 -8.58 -7.27 20.08
C ALA A 33 -9.42 -5.99 20.19
N GLY A 34 -8.97 -4.87 19.62
CA GLY A 34 -9.69 -3.59 19.64
C GLY A 34 -10.75 -3.45 18.55
N ASN A 35 -11.72 -2.56 18.75
CA ASN A 35 -12.69 -2.19 17.73
C ASN A 35 -12.06 -1.27 16.68
N ALA A 36 -11.97 -1.73 15.44
CA ALA A 36 -11.42 -0.96 14.34
C ALA A 36 -12.46 0.01 13.74
N ASN A 37 -12.08 1.28 13.54
CA ASN A 37 -12.91 2.27 12.85
C ASN A 37 -12.92 2.04 11.34
N LEU A 38 -11.77 1.62 10.79
CA LEU A 38 -11.60 1.32 9.38
C LEU A 38 -10.77 0.04 9.23
N MET A 39 -11.15 -0.82 8.29
CA MET A 39 -10.31 -1.89 7.77
C MET A 39 -10.06 -1.63 6.29
N ILE A 40 -8.79 -1.46 5.90
CA ILE A 40 -8.41 -1.39 4.48
C ILE A 40 -7.95 -2.77 4.04
N VAL A 41 -8.58 -3.31 3.00
CA VAL A 41 -8.25 -4.60 2.37
C VAL A 41 -7.80 -4.31 0.96
N SER A 42 -6.49 -4.31 0.74
CA SER A 42 -5.91 -3.90 -0.54
C SER A 42 -5.20 -5.05 -1.21
N ASP A 43 -5.40 -5.22 -2.52
CA ASP A 43 -4.41 -5.91 -3.33
C ASP A 43 -3.06 -5.17 -3.31
N LEU A 44 -2.00 -5.88 -3.66
CA LEU A 44 -0.64 -5.35 -3.69
C LEU A 44 -0.23 -4.87 -5.08
N ASP A 45 -0.17 -5.76 -6.05
CA ASP A 45 0.48 -5.49 -7.33
C ASP A 45 -0.43 -4.61 -8.18
N HIS A 46 0.05 -3.45 -8.63
CA HIS A 46 -0.75 -2.46 -9.37
C HIS A 46 -1.93 -1.86 -8.59
N THR A 47 -2.14 -2.23 -7.31
CA THR A 47 -3.11 -1.59 -6.42
C THR A 47 -2.42 -0.79 -5.30
N MET A 48 -1.73 -1.44 -4.36
CA MET A 48 -0.96 -0.71 -3.33
C MET A 48 0.42 -0.29 -3.85
N VAL A 49 1.06 -1.16 -4.62
CA VAL A 49 2.39 -1.03 -5.17
C VAL A 49 2.30 -0.67 -6.64
N ASP A 50 2.94 0.44 -7.04
CA ASP A 50 3.18 0.71 -8.44
C ASP A 50 4.56 0.18 -8.85
N HIS A 51 4.57 -0.80 -9.74
CA HIS A 51 5.82 -1.34 -10.30
C HIS A 51 6.49 -0.40 -11.28
N HIS A 52 5.75 0.59 -11.79
CA HIS A 52 6.26 1.61 -12.71
C HIS A 52 6.74 2.88 -12.00
N ASP A 53 6.56 2.98 -10.68
CA ASP A 53 7.07 4.09 -9.87
C ASP A 53 8.38 3.68 -9.18
N PRO A 54 9.55 4.11 -9.69
CA PRO A 54 10.83 3.81 -9.05
C PRO A 54 11.00 4.53 -7.71
N GLU A 55 10.31 5.64 -7.49
CA GLU A 55 10.39 6.47 -6.28
C GLU A 55 9.40 6.03 -5.20
N ASN A 56 8.41 5.21 -5.57
CA ASN A 56 7.33 4.70 -4.71
C ASN A 56 6.59 5.84 -3.96
N LEU A 57 6.42 7.00 -4.60
CA LEU A 57 5.89 8.21 -3.95
C LEU A 57 4.47 7.99 -3.43
N SER A 58 3.58 7.40 -4.23
CA SER A 58 2.20 7.14 -3.81
C SER A 58 2.11 6.16 -2.65
N LEU A 59 2.97 5.13 -2.64
CA LEU A 59 3.06 4.18 -1.52
C LEU A 59 3.60 4.88 -0.26
N LEU A 60 4.65 5.69 -0.37
CA LEU A 60 5.20 6.45 0.76
C LEU A 60 4.21 7.51 1.30
N ARG A 61 3.39 8.12 0.43
CA ARG A 61 2.28 8.99 0.84
C ARG A 61 1.25 8.23 1.66
N PHE A 62 0.86 7.03 1.21
CA PHE A 62 -0.04 6.15 1.95
C PHE A 62 0.57 5.73 3.29
N ASN A 63 1.84 5.34 3.32
CA ASN A 63 2.53 4.94 4.55
C ASN A 63 2.51 6.06 5.60
N ALA A 64 2.86 7.28 5.20
CA ALA A 64 2.86 8.43 6.09
C ALA A 64 1.46 8.72 6.64
N LEU A 65 0.44 8.66 5.79
CA LEU A 65 -0.95 8.85 6.20
C LEU A 65 -1.44 7.76 7.16
N TRP A 66 -1.13 6.50 6.84
CA TRP A 66 -1.56 5.35 7.62
C TRP A 66 -0.95 5.37 9.02
N GLU A 67 0.36 5.56 9.11
CA GLU A 67 1.08 5.58 10.40
C GLU A 67 0.71 6.79 11.26
N SER A 68 0.35 7.93 10.66
CA SER A 68 -0.02 9.12 11.42
C SER A 68 -1.48 9.13 11.89
N LYS A 69 -2.44 8.65 11.06
CA LYS A 69 -3.88 8.85 11.34
C LYS A 69 -4.67 7.56 11.59
N TYR A 70 -4.21 6.41 11.12
CA TYR A 70 -5.02 5.19 11.09
C TYR A 70 -4.46 4.04 11.92
N ARG A 71 -3.12 3.96 12.07
CA ARG A 71 -2.47 2.80 12.69
C ARG A 71 -3.04 2.49 14.07
N SER A 72 -3.39 3.46 14.91
CA SER A 72 -3.83 3.23 16.29
C SER A 72 -5.21 2.58 16.43
N ASN A 73 -6.12 2.76 15.46
CA ASN A 73 -7.53 2.39 15.59
C ASN A 73 -8.13 1.74 14.32
N SER A 74 -7.29 1.33 13.38
CA SER A 74 -7.67 0.76 12.09
C SER A 74 -6.80 -0.46 11.76
N LEU A 75 -7.31 -1.32 10.88
CA LEU A 75 -6.65 -2.55 10.46
C LEU A 75 -6.21 -2.47 9.00
N LEU A 76 -4.94 -2.82 8.75
CA LEU A 76 -4.40 -2.95 7.39
C LEU A 76 -4.36 -4.42 7.00
N VAL A 77 -5.01 -4.76 5.90
CA VAL A 77 -5.03 -6.10 5.31
C VAL A 77 -4.48 -6.02 3.90
N PHE A 78 -3.43 -6.82 3.63
CA PHE A 78 -2.97 -7.03 2.26
C PHE A 78 -3.56 -8.32 1.71
N SER A 79 -4.23 -8.26 0.57
CA SER A 79 -4.94 -9.36 -0.07
C SER A 79 -4.41 -9.60 -1.47
N THR A 80 -3.38 -10.45 -1.59
CA THR A 80 -2.58 -10.61 -2.81
C THR A 80 -2.70 -12.00 -3.45
N GLY A 81 -2.49 -12.07 -4.76
CA GLY A 81 -2.28 -13.32 -5.47
C GLY A 81 -0.94 -13.99 -5.17
N ARG A 82 0.06 -13.23 -4.69
CA ARG A 82 1.40 -13.73 -4.39
C ARG A 82 1.38 -14.82 -3.32
N SER A 83 2.25 -15.82 -3.51
CA SER A 83 2.60 -16.77 -2.46
C SER A 83 3.32 -16.09 -1.27
N PRO A 84 3.35 -16.72 -0.09
CA PRO A 84 4.09 -16.20 1.07
C PRO A 84 5.56 -15.91 0.78
N THR A 85 6.19 -16.66 -0.13
CA THR A 85 7.57 -16.44 -0.57
C THR A 85 7.68 -15.15 -1.37
N LEU A 86 6.88 -15.01 -2.43
CA LEU A 86 6.89 -13.81 -3.29
C LEU A 86 6.42 -12.54 -2.56
N TYR A 87 5.52 -12.67 -1.59
CA TYR A 87 5.13 -11.57 -0.72
C TYR A 87 6.31 -11.09 0.15
N LYS A 88 7.07 -12.01 0.75
CA LYS A 88 8.27 -11.68 1.54
C LYS A 88 9.36 -11.05 0.68
N GLU A 89 9.47 -11.44 -0.58
CA GLU A 89 10.38 -10.81 -1.56
C GLU A 89 9.93 -9.39 -1.88
N LEU A 90 8.65 -9.18 -2.20
CA LEU A 90 8.12 -7.83 -2.45
C LEU A 90 8.35 -6.88 -1.27
N ARG A 91 8.18 -7.38 -0.03
CA ARG A 91 8.50 -6.61 1.19
C ARG A 91 9.97 -6.22 1.32
N LYS A 92 10.89 -6.96 0.70
CA LYS A 92 12.30 -6.60 0.61
C LYS A 92 12.61 -5.70 -0.58
N GLU A 93 11.68 -5.49 -1.50
CA GLU A 93 11.90 -4.72 -2.73
C GLU A 93 11.18 -3.38 -2.73
N LYS A 94 10.13 -3.23 -1.92
CA LYS A 94 9.26 -2.07 -1.87
C LYS A 94 9.09 -1.58 -0.44
N PRO A 95 8.89 -0.26 -0.22
CA PRO A 95 8.77 0.31 1.11
C PRO A 95 7.38 0.05 1.69
N MET A 96 7.01 -1.21 1.90
CA MET A 96 5.68 -1.58 2.39
C MET A 96 5.61 -1.54 3.92
N LEU A 97 4.48 -1.05 4.43
CA LEU A 97 4.16 -1.19 5.86
C LEU A 97 3.97 -2.66 6.25
N THR A 98 4.07 -2.91 7.55
CA THR A 98 3.64 -4.19 8.11
C THR A 98 2.11 -4.20 8.27
N PRO A 99 1.38 -5.06 7.55
CA PRO A 99 -0.06 -5.18 7.73
C PRO A 99 -0.38 -5.92 9.04
N ASP A 100 -1.63 -5.81 9.48
CA ASP A 100 -2.16 -6.58 10.61
C ASP A 100 -2.54 -8.00 10.18
N ILE A 101 -3.06 -8.15 8.96
CA ILE A 101 -3.48 -9.41 8.35
C ILE A 101 -2.94 -9.48 6.92
N THR A 102 -2.55 -10.68 6.49
CA THR A 102 -2.24 -10.97 5.09
C THR A 102 -3.12 -12.09 4.59
N ILE A 103 -3.74 -11.87 3.45
CA ILE A 103 -4.48 -12.83 2.66
C ILE A 103 -3.60 -13.07 1.41
N MET A 104 -3.11 -14.28 1.21
CA MET A 104 -2.13 -14.62 0.18
C MET A 104 -2.64 -15.74 -0.71
N SER A 105 -1.92 -15.99 -1.80
CA SER A 105 -2.23 -17.07 -2.74
C SER A 105 -3.70 -17.07 -3.16
N VAL A 106 -4.20 -15.88 -3.54
CA VAL A 106 -5.58 -15.64 -4.01
C VAL A 106 -6.63 -16.02 -2.96
N GLY A 107 -6.32 -15.80 -1.68
CA GLY A 107 -7.26 -16.06 -0.59
C GLY A 107 -7.23 -17.46 -0.01
N THR A 108 -6.22 -18.27 -0.34
CA THR A 108 -6.08 -19.62 0.23
C THR A 108 -5.33 -19.64 1.56
N GLU A 109 -4.63 -18.55 1.89
CA GLU A 109 -3.88 -18.45 3.14
C GLU A 109 -4.21 -17.12 3.84
N ILE A 110 -4.61 -17.20 5.10
CA ILE A 110 -4.78 -16.04 5.98
C ILE A 110 -3.71 -16.14 7.07
N THR A 111 -2.93 -15.08 7.27
CA THR A 111 -1.93 -15.04 8.34
C THR A 111 -1.89 -13.70 9.07
N TYR A 112 -1.43 -13.72 10.32
CA TYR A 112 -1.49 -12.59 11.24
C TYR A 112 -0.11 -12.05 11.63
N GLY A 113 0.00 -10.73 11.61
CA GLY A 113 1.11 -9.97 12.20
C GLY A 113 2.49 -10.19 11.57
N ASN A 114 3.53 -9.79 12.31
CA ASN A 114 4.92 -9.86 11.86
C ASN A 114 5.37 -11.31 11.59
N SER A 115 4.93 -12.24 12.42
CA SER A 115 5.32 -13.64 12.35
C SER A 115 4.57 -14.42 11.27
N MET A 116 3.55 -13.80 10.64
CA MET A 116 2.70 -14.43 9.64
C MET A 116 2.14 -15.78 10.13
N VAL A 117 1.56 -15.78 11.33
CA VAL A 117 0.97 -17.00 11.90
C VAL A 117 -0.30 -17.36 11.16
N PRO A 118 -0.43 -18.59 10.63
CA PRO A 118 -1.63 -19.03 9.89
C PRO A 118 -2.90 -18.97 10.72
N ASP A 119 -4.04 -18.75 10.06
CA ASP A 119 -5.36 -18.98 10.63
C ASP A 119 -5.75 -20.46 10.49
N ASP A 120 -5.62 -21.22 11.56
CA ASP A 120 -5.95 -22.65 11.56
C ASP A 120 -7.43 -22.92 11.23
N GLY A 121 -8.33 -22.02 11.65
CA GLY A 121 -9.77 -22.14 11.35
C GLY A 121 -10.06 -21.99 9.85
N TRP A 122 -9.31 -21.15 9.15
CA TRP A 122 -9.39 -20.97 7.70
C TRP A 122 -8.85 -22.18 6.97
N VAL A 123 -7.72 -22.74 7.43
CA VAL A 123 -7.16 -23.98 6.89
C VAL A 123 -8.18 -25.11 6.98
N GLU A 124 -8.81 -25.31 8.14
CA GLU A 124 -9.84 -26.35 8.31
C GLU A 124 -11.11 -26.08 7.49
N PHE A 125 -11.49 -24.81 7.33
CA PHE A 125 -12.59 -24.44 6.45
C PHE A 125 -12.31 -24.84 5.00
N LEU A 126 -11.09 -24.60 4.51
CA LEU A 126 -10.69 -24.92 3.14
C LEU A 126 -10.44 -26.42 2.89
N ASN A 127 -10.24 -27.22 3.93
CA ASN A 127 -10.13 -28.68 3.81
C ASN A 127 -11.45 -29.35 3.38
N GLN A 128 -12.58 -28.67 3.53
CA GLN A 128 -13.88 -29.24 3.19
C GLN A 128 -14.02 -29.49 1.69
N LYS A 129 -14.16 -30.77 1.30
CA LYS A 129 -14.29 -31.22 -0.10
C LYS A 129 -13.13 -30.77 -0.99
N TRP A 130 -11.93 -30.69 -0.42
CA TRP A 130 -10.70 -30.39 -1.13
C TRP A 130 -9.71 -31.55 -0.97
N ASP A 131 -9.11 -31.98 -2.08
CA ASP A 131 -7.98 -32.90 -2.10
C ASP A 131 -7.02 -32.53 -3.23
N ARG A 132 -5.86 -32.00 -2.85
CA ARG A 132 -4.81 -31.57 -3.78
C ARG A 132 -4.26 -32.72 -4.64
N ASN A 133 -4.24 -33.94 -4.11
CA ASN A 133 -3.72 -35.09 -4.85
C ASN A 133 -4.66 -35.45 -6.00
N ILE A 134 -5.97 -35.44 -5.76
CA ILE A 134 -6.98 -35.63 -6.81
C ILE A 134 -6.86 -34.52 -7.87
N VAL A 135 -6.67 -33.26 -7.45
CA VAL A 135 -6.41 -32.15 -8.40
C VAL A 135 -5.19 -32.43 -9.28
N SER A 136 -4.10 -32.87 -8.67
CA SER A 136 -2.86 -33.21 -9.39
C SER A 136 -3.04 -34.41 -10.33
N GLU A 137 -3.84 -35.41 -9.96
CA GLU A 137 -4.16 -36.58 -10.80
C GLU A 137 -4.95 -36.19 -12.05
N GLU A 138 -6.04 -35.45 -11.90
CA GLU A 138 -6.93 -35.07 -13.01
C GLU A 138 -6.25 -34.12 -14.00
N THR A 139 -5.29 -33.32 -13.53
CA THR A 139 -4.56 -32.35 -14.36
C THR A 139 -3.31 -32.94 -15.04
N ARG A 140 -2.74 -34.04 -14.51
CA ARG A 140 -1.44 -34.59 -14.97
C ARG A 140 -1.37 -34.88 -16.48
N ASN A 141 -2.47 -35.32 -17.08
CA ASN A 141 -2.51 -35.77 -18.47
C ASN A 141 -3.08 -34.71 -19.44
N LEU A 142 -3.31 -33.47 -18.98
CA LEU A 142 -3.78 -32.39 -19.83
C LEU A 142 -2.59 -31.65 -20.44
N SER A 143 -2.32 -31.89 -21.73
CA SER A 143 -1.20 -31.30 -22.47
C SER A 143 -1.25 -29.77 -22.57
N GLU A 144 -2.44 -29.20 -22.38
CA GLU A 144 -2.73 -27.78 -22.45
C GLU A 144 -2.33 -27.02 -21.17
N LEU A 145 -2.07 -27.75 -20.07
CA LEU A 145 -1.70 -27.18 -18.79
C LEU A 145 -0.21 -27.33 -18.53
N THR A 146 0.46 -26.22 -18.26
CA THR A 146 1.86 -26.22 -17.79
C THR A 146 1.91 -25.77 -16.34
N LEU A 147 2.52 -26.53 -15.44
CA LEU A 147 2.64 -26.12 -14.03
C LEU A 147 3.42 -24.81 -13.90
N GLN A 148 2.93 -23.92 -13.05
CA GLN A 148 3.72 -22.77 -12.58
C GLN A 148 4.79 -23.23 -11.58
N SER A 149 5.73 -22.34 -11.27
CA SER A 149 6.84 -22.59 -10.33
C SER A 149 6.38 -23.13 -8.98
N ASP A 150 7.24 -23.92 -8.32
CA ASP A 150 6.95 -24.54 -7.00
C ASP A 150 6.51 -23.54 -5.92
N THR A 151 6.97 -22.28 -5.98
CA THR A 151 6.56 -21.23 -5.04
C THR A 151 5.07 -20.91 -5.11
N GLU A 152 4.44 -21.12 -6.26
CA GLU A 152 3.01 -20.88 -6.51
C GLU A 152 2.13 -22.10 -6.21
N GLN A 153 2.73 -23.27 -5.99
CA GLN A 153 2.03 -24.47 -5.59
C GLN A 153 1.83 -24.48 -4.07
N ARG A 154 0.59 -24.46 -3.58
CA ARG A 154 0.25 -24.41 -2.15
C ARG A 154 -0.63 -25.59 -1.74
N PRO A 155 -0.86 -25.82 -0.43
CA PRO A 155 -1.76 -26.88 0.02
C PRO A 155 -3.19 -26.78 -0.54
N HIS A 156 -3.69 -25.55 -0.70
CA HIS A 156 -5.04 -25.26 -1.22
C HIS A 156 -5.03 -24.48 -2.55
N LYS A 157 -3.91 -24.52 -3.29
CA LYS A 157 -3.78 -23.88 -4.61
C LYS A 157 -2.90 -24.70 -5.52
N VAL A 158 -3.38 -25.01 -6.72
CA VAL A 158 -2.58 -25.60 -7.79
C VAL A 158 -2.66 -24.69 -9.01
N SER A 159 -1.51 -24.18 -9.45
CA SER A 159 -1.41 -23.13 -10.48
C SER A 159 -0.80 -23.65 -11.77
N PHE A 160 -1.39 -23.24 -12.90
CA PHE A 160 -0.97 -23.59 -14.25
C PHE A 160 -0.91 -22.38 -15.17
N TYR A 161 -0.23 -22.53 -16.30
CA TYR A 161 -0.37 -21.71 -17.49
C TYR A 161 -1.24 -22.44 -18.51
N VAL A 162 -2.14 -21.69 -19.17
CA VAL A 162 -3.03 -22.18 -20.23
C VAL A 162 -3.19 -21.10 -21.30
N GLN A 163 -3.33 -21.52 -22.57
CA GLN A 163 -3.59 -20.59 -23.67
C GLN A 163 -5.04 -20.06 -23.60
N LYS A 164 -5.22 -18.78 -23.94
CA LYS A 164 -6.50 -18.06 -23.80
C LYS A 164 -7.67 -18.71 -24.54
N ASP A 165 -7.42 -19.21 -25.75
CA ASP A 165 -8.42 -19.89 -26.59
C ASP A 165 -8.82 -21.28 -26.05
N LYS A 166 -7.96 -21.90 -25.25
CA LYS A 166 -8.20 -23.21 -24.60
C LYS A 166 -8.81 -23.12 -23.21
N ALA A 167 -8.64 -21.99 -22.53
CA ALA A 167 -8.94 -21.85 -21.11
C ALA A 167 -10.38 -22.23 -20.75
N GLN A 168 -11.37 -21.72 -21.50
CA GLN A 168 -12.79 -21.95 -21.20
C GLN A 168 -13.19 -23.44 -21.28
N ASP A 169 -12.73 -24.13 -22.32
CA ASP A 169 -13.04 -25.55 -22.51
C ASP A 169 -12.39 -26.43 -21.43
N ILE A 170 -11.13 -26.12 -21.08
CA ILE A 170 -10.41 -26.80 -20.01
C ILE A 170 -11.09 -26.59 -18.66
N MET A 171 -11.47 -25.35 -18.33
CA MET A 171 -12.18 -25.02 -17.09
C MET A 171 -13.49 -25.80 -16.97
N LYS A 172 -14.29 -25.87 -18.04
CA LYS A 172 -15.56 -26.61 -18.05
C LYS A 172 -15.37 -28.11 -17.87
N SER A 173 -14.37 -28.68 -18.56
CA SER A 173 -14.00 -30.10 -18.46
C SER A 173 -13.56 -30.45 -17.04
N LEU A 174 -12.60 -29.70 -16.49
CA LEU A 174 -12.08 -29.90 -15.14
C LEU A 174 -13.17 -29.76 -14.07
N SER A 175 -14.02 -28.75 -14.17
CA SER A 175 -15.12 -28.55 -13.22
C SER A 175 -16.05 -29.77 -13.14
N THR A 176 -16.29 -30.43 -14.27
CA THR A 176 -17.10 -31.65 -14.33
C THR A 176 -16.38 -32.82 -13.65
N ARG A 177 -15.11 -33.07 -14.00
CA ARG A 177 -14.31 -34.18 -13.43
C ARG A 177 -14.12 -34.06 -11.92
N PHE A 178 -13.85 -32.85 -11.44
CA PHE A 178 -13.69 -32.61 -10.00
C PHE A 178 -14.97 -32.87 -9.23
N LYS A 179 -16.12 -32.45 -9.77
CA LYS A 179 -17.43 -32.72 -9.17
C LYS A 179 -17.74 -34.22 -9.12
N GLU A 180 -17.40 -34.97 -10.17
CA GLU A 180 -17.56 -36.44 -10.21
C GLU A 180 -16.68 -37.15 -9.17
N ARG A 181 -15.51 -36.59 -8.86
CA ARG A 181 -14.60 -37.04 -7.80
C ARG A 181 -14.98 -36.54 -6.40
N GLY A 182 -16.10 -35.83 -6.25
CA GLY A 182 -16.60 -35.33 -4.98
C GLY A 182 -15.91 -34.07 -4.46
N LEU A 183 -15.08 -33.41 -5.27
CA LEU A 183 -14.45 -32.15 -4.92
C LEU A 183 -15.37 -30.96 -5.22
N ASP A 184 -15.22 -29.91 -4.41
CA ASP A 184 -15.83 -28.60 -4.65
C ASP A 184 -14.72 -27.59 -4.89
N VAL A 185 -14.52 -27.21 -6.16
CA VAL A 185 -13.40 -26.38 -6.58
C VAL A 185 -13.84 -25.13 -7.30
N LYS A 186 -13.08 -24.06 -7.09
CA LYS A 186 -13.12 -22.83 -7.88
C LYS A 186 -11.92 -22.85 -8.82
N ILE A 187 -12.17 -22.59 -10.11
CA ILE A 187 -11.13 -22.41 -11.11
C ILE A 187 -11.12 -20.93 -11.52
N ILE A 188 -9.99 -20.26 -11.28
CA ILE A 188 -9.79 -18.84 -11.60
C ILE A 188 -8.85 -18.75 -12.79
N TYR A 189 -9.24 -17.98 -13.80
CA TYR A 189 -8.38 -17.63 -14.92
C TYR A 189 -8.11 -16.13 -14.90
N SER A 190 -6.83 -15.73 -14.94
CA SER A 190 -6.41 -14.34 -14.81
C SER A 190 -5.16 -14.03 -15.64
N GLY A 191 -4.85 -12.75 -15.83
CA GLY A 191 -3.60 -12.32 -16.50
C GLY A 191 -3.47 -12.76 -17.96
N GLY A 192 -4.54 -13.31 -18.56
CA GLY A 192 -4.53 -13.82 -19.93
C GLY A 192 -3.77 -15.14 -20.13
N MET A 193 -3.29 -15.79 -19.07
CA MET A 193 -2.60 -17.09 -19.16
C MET A 193 -2.61 -17.93 -17.87
N ASP A 194 -2.86 -17.32 -16.70
CA ASP A 194 -2.78 -18.02 -15.42
C ASP A 194 -4.09 -18.74 -15.12
N LEU A 195 -4.01 -20.00 -14.67
CA LEU A 195 -5.14 -20.81 -14.23
C LEU A 195 -4.87 -21.40 -12.85
N ASP A 196 -5.67 -20.99 -11.88
CA ASP A 196 -5.58 -21.41 -10.49
C ASP A 196 -6.76 -22.33 -10.13
N ILE A 197 -6.47 -23.50 -9.57
CA ILE A 197 -7.46 -24.43 -9.02
C ILE A 197 -7.39 -24.37 -7.51
N LEU A 198 -8.50 -23.98 -6.88
CA LEU A 198 -8.62 -23.71 -5.45
C LEU A 198 -9.87 -24.42 -4.90
N PRO A 199 -10.02 -24.59 -3.57
CA PRO A 199 -11.31 -24.95 -2.97
C PRO A 199 -12.40 -23.93 -3.35
N GLN A 200 -13.65 -24.38 -3.50
CA GLN A 200 -14.76 -23.49 -3.86
C GLN A 200 -14.97 -22.33 -2.86
N GLY A 201 -14.72 -22.61 -1.58
CA GLY A 201 -14.78 -21.62 -0.49
C GLY A 201 -13.58 -20.66 -0.43
N ALA A 202 -12.57 -20.82 -1.30
CA ALA A 202 -11.43 -19.91 -1.38
C ALA A 202 -11.72 -18.68 -2.26
N GLY A 203 -10.76 -17.74 -2.29
CA GLY A 203 -10.87 -16.48 -3.02
C GLY A 203 -10.67 -15.28 -2.09
N LYS A 204 -10.21 -14.16 -2.64
CA LYS A 204 -9.99 -12.92 -1.87
C LYS A 204 -11.28 -12.44 -1.17
N GLY A 205 -12.41 -12.49 -1.86
CA GLY A 205 -13.72 -12.16 -1.28
C GLY A 205 -14.15 -13.13 -0.18
N GLN A 206 -14.01 -14.44 -0.40
CA GLN A 206 -14.38 -15.44 0.61
C GLN A 206 -13.52 -15.36 1.87
N ALA A 207 -12.21 -15.11 1.71
CA ALA A 207 -11.32 -14.87 2.84
C ALA A 207 -11.74 -13.62 3.64
N LEU A 208 -12.15 -12.53 2.97
CA LEU A 208 -12.70 -11.36 3.63
C LEU A 208 -14.04 -11.64 4.33
N ALA A 209 -14.93 -12.40 3.69
CA ALA A 209 -16.21 -12.80 4.28
C ALA A 209 -16.00 -13.64 5.56
N TYR A 210 -15.02 -14.56 5.54
CA TYR A 210 -14.61 -15.32 6.71
C TYR A 210 -14.09 -14.42 7.84
N LEU A 211 -13.22 -13.46 7.54
CA LEU A 211 -12.72 -12.50 8.51
C LEU A 211 -13.85 -11.64 9.11
N HIS A 212 -14.77 -11.13 8.28
CA HIS A 212 -15.96 -10.41 8.76
C HIS A 212 -16.81 -11.27 9.69
N LYS A 213 -17.07 -12.54 9.33
CA LYS A 213 -17.83 -13.47 10.17
C LYS A 213 -17.13 -13.70 11.51
N LYS A 214 -15.81 -13.91 11.49
CA LYS A 214 -14.98 -14.11 12.69
C LYS A 214 -15.03 -12.88 13.58
N PHE A 215 -14.77 -11.68 13.05
CA PHE A 215 -14.83 -10.44 13.82
C PHE A 215 -16.23 -10.13 14.34
N LYS A 216 -17.28 -10.42 13.57
CA LYS A 216 -18.66 -10.27 14.05
C LYS A 216 -18.96 -11.20 15.22
N ALA A 217 -18.52 -12.46 15.17
CA ALA A 217 -18.70 -13.41 16.27
C ALA A 217 -17.94 -12.98 17.54
N GLU A 218 -16.79 -12.30 17.37
CA GLU A 218 -16.01 -11.74 18.48
C GLU A 218 -16.51 -10.36 18.96
N GLY A 219 -17.52 -9.78 18.33
CA GLY A 219 -18.02 -8.44 18.65
C GLY A 219 -17.10 -7.28 18.22
N LYS A 220 -16.20 -7.53 17.26
CA LYS A 220 -15.13 -6.61 16.82
C LYS A 220 -15.18 -6.29 15.32
N LEU A 221 -16.36 -6.43 14.70
CA LEU A 221 -16.51 -6.10 13.28
C LEU A 221 -16.08 -4.64 13.04
N PRO A 222 -15.17 -4.36 12.08
CA PRO A 222 -14.78 -2.99 11.76
C PRO A 222 -16.00 -2.15 11.39
N LYS A 223 -16.03 -0.88 11.81
CA LYS A 223 -17.16 0.01 11.51
C LYS A 223 -17.30 0.26 10.00
N ASN A 224 -16.17 0.39 9.31
CA ASN A 224 -16.11 0.53 7.87
C ASN A 224 -15.04 -0.41 7.32
N THR A 225 -15.29 -0.96 6.14
CA THR A 225 -14.30 -1.72 5.36
C THR A 225 -14.15 -1.08 3.98
N LEU A 226 -12.92 -0.78 3.58
CA LEU A 226 -12.57 -0.31 2.24
C LEU A 226 -11.78 -1.41 1.53
N VAL A 227 -12.34 -1.93 0.43
CA VAL A 227 -11.65 -2.88 -0.45
C VAL A 227 -11.01 -2.15 -1.63
N CYS A 228 -9.80 -2.53 -2.00
CA CYS A 228 -9.04 -1.93 -3.09
C CYS A 228 -8.52 -3.01 -4.03
N GLY A 229 -8.69 -2.82 -5.34
CA GLY A 229 -8.20 -3.76 -6.35
C GLY A 229 -8.04 -3.14 -7.73
N ASP A 230 -7.39 -3.88 -8.63
CA ASP A 230 -7.13 -3.49 -10.00
C ASP A 230 -7.52 -4.58 -11.02
N SER A 231 -7.63 -5.86 -10.62
CA SER A 231 -7.79 -6.95 -11.58
C SER A 231 -8.96 -7.89 -11.28
N GLY A 232 -9.22 -8.84 -12.17
CA GLY A 232 -10.34 -9.77 -12.05
C GLY A 232 -10.35 -10.62 -10.77
N ASN A 233 -9.18 -10.91 -10.17
CA ASN A 233 -9.11 -11.68 -8.93
C ASN A 233 -9.62 -10.87 -7.70
N ASP A 234 -9.78 -9.55 -7.84
CA ASP A 234 -10.30 -8.66 -6.80
C ASP A 234 -11.82 -8.49 -6.86
N ALA A 235 -12.47 -8.87 -7.96
CA ALA A 235 -13.90 -8.65 -8.19
C ALA A 235 -14.79 -9.15 -7.02
N GLU A 236 -14.44 -10.29 -6.42
CA GLU A 236 -15.18 -10.85 -5.28
C GLU A 236 -15.11 -9.97 -4.02
N LEU A 237 -14.04 -9.18 -3.83
CA LEU A 237 -13.94 -8.25 -2.71
C LEU A 237 -15.05 -7.19 -2.76
N PHE A 238 -15.35 -6.69 -3.97
CA PHE A 238 -16.39 -5.68 -4.20
C PHE A 238 -17.80 -6.23 -4.06
N SER A 239 -17.96 -7.56 -4.05
CA SER A 239 -19.25 -8.23 -3.85
C SER A 239 -19.60 -8.43 -2.37
N ILE A 240 -18.65 -8.16 -1.45
CA ILE A 240 -18.89 -8.33 -0.02
C ILE A 240 -19.90 -7.29 0.48
N PRO A 241 -20.95 -7.70 1.20
CA PRO A 241 -21.92 -6.75 1.73
C PRO A 241 -21.29 -5.70 2.63
N ASP A 242 -21.85 -4.49 2.59
CA ASP A 242 -21.49 -3.37 3.46
C ASP A 242 -20.04 -2.88 3.40
N VAL A 243 -19.31 -3.18 2.32
CA VAL A 243 -18.00 -2.59 2.05
C VAL A 243 -18.09 -1.35 1.18
N HIS A 244 -17.10 -0.46 1.34
CA HIS A 244 -16.71 0.53 0.35
C HIS A 244 -15.69 -0.10 -0.58
N GLY A 245 -15.72 0.23 -1.87
CA GLY A 245 -14.81 -0.31 -2.87
C GLY A 245 -14.17 0.78 -3.72
N VAL A 246 -12.87 0.63 -3.99
CA VAL A 246 -12.16 1.43 -4.98
C VAL A 246 -11.44 0.55 -5.99
N MET A 247 -11.79 0.75 -7.26
CA MET A 247 -10.95 0.32 -8.38
C MET A 247 -9.97 1.46 -8.67
N VAL A 248 -8.67 1.19 -8.65
CA VAL A 248 -7.66 2.22 -8.97
C VAL A 248 -7.71 2.58 -10.44
N SER A 249 -7.24 3.77 -10.84
CA SER A 249 -7.41 4.25 -12.22
C SER A 249 -6.73 3.39 -13.28
N ASN A 250 -5.77 2.56 -12.87
CA ASN A 250 -5.06 1.60 -13.68
C ASN A 250 -5.66 0.18 -13.61
N ALA A 251 -6.91 0.06 -13.19
CA ALA A 251 -7.63 -1.21 -13.19
C ALA A 251 -7.70 -1.81 -14.59
N GLN A 252 -7.58 -3.13 -14.65
CA GLN A 252 -7.64 -3.93 -15.86
C GLN A 252 -9.09 -4.03 -16.36
N GLU A 253 -9.21 -4.26 -17.66
CA GLU A 253 -10.48 -4.26 -18.38
C GLU A 253 -11.48 -5.25 -17.77
N GLU A 254 -11.05 -6.43 -17.31
CA GLU A 254 -11.95 -7.42 -16.74
C GLU A 254 -12.62 -6.96 -15.44
N LEU A 255 -11.95 -6.17 -14.60
CA LEU A 255 -12.55 -5.62 -13.38
C LEU A 255 -13.52 -4.49 -13.72
N LEU A 256 -13.20 -3.66 -14.72
CA LEU A 256 -14.09 -2.60 -15.20
C LEU A 256 -15.36 -3.15 -15.83
N GLN A 257 -15.24 -4.23 -16.62
CA GLN A 257 -16.38 -4.96 -17.18
C GLN A 257 -17.23 -5.58 -16.08
N TRP A 258 -16.59 -6.22 -15.08
CA TRP A 258 -17.30 -6.73 -13.91
C TRP A 258 -18.07 -5.62 -13.20
N HIS A 259 -17.46 -4.46 -12.97
CA HIS A 259 -18.13 -3.33 -12.35
C HIS A 259 -19.31 -2.81 -13.18
N ALA A 260 -19.14 -2.66 -14.50
CA ALA A 260 -20.21 -2.22 -15.39
C ALA A 260 -21.43 -3.16 -15.34
N ALA A 261 -21.20 -4.47 -15.19
CA ALA A 261 -22.25 -5.48 -15.13
C ALA A 261 -22.89 -5.65 -13.75
N ASN A 262 -22.12 -5.51 -12.66
CA ASN A 262 -22.54 -5.93 -11.32
C ASN A 262 -22.70 -4.78 -10.32
N ALA A 263 -21.97 -3.68 -10.50
CA ALA A 263 -21.78 -2.67 -9.46
C ALA A 263 -21.95 -1.21 -9.93
N LYS A 264 -22.28 -0.97 -11.20
CA LYS A 264 -22.39 0.37 -11.81
C LYS A 264 -23.29 1.34 -11.04
N ALA A 265 -24.36 0.83 -10.42
CA ALA A 265 -25.31 1.63 -9.65
C ALA A 265 -25.01 1.64 -8.13
N ASN A 266 -23.94 0.97 -7.68
CA ASN A 266 -23.59 0.90 -6.27
C ASN A 266 -22.79 2.14 -5.85
N PRO A 267 -23.36 3.07 -5.06
CA PRO A 267 -22.67 4.30 -4.67
C PRO A 267 -21.50 4.06 -3.70
N LYS A 268 -21.36 2.85 -3.16
CA LYS A 268 -20.23 2.47 -2.31
C LYS A 268 -19.01 1.99 -3.10
N ILE A 269 -19.09 1.92 -4.43
CA ILE A 269 -17.99 1.51 -5.29
C ILE A 269 -17.64 2.65 -6.24
N ILE A 270 -16.36 3.00 -6.32
CA ILE A 270 -15.87 4.02 -7.24
C ILE A 270 -14.74 3.48 -8.12
N HIS A 271 -14.60 4.08 -9.29
CA HIS A 271 -13.38 4.03 -10.09
C HIS A 271 -12.61 5.32 -9.82
N ALA A 272 -11.46 5.21 -9.15
CA ALA A 272 -10.61 6.34 -8.82
C ALA A 272 -10.00 6.97 -10.08
N THR A 273 -9.70 8.27 -10.01
CA THR A 273 -8.91 8.96 -11.04
C THR A 273 -7.41 8.78 -10.79
N GLU A 274 -7.03 8.51 -9.54
CA GLU A 274 -5.66 8.30 -9.12
C GLU A 274 -5.22 6.82 -9.22
N ARG A 275 -3.93 6.65 -9.50
CA ARG A 275 -3.28 5.36 -9.73
C ARG A 275 -2.81 4.73 -8.41
N CYS A 276 -2.89 3.40 -8.31
CA CYS A 276 -2.38 2.62 -7.18
C CYS A 276 -2.76 3.23 -5.79
N ALA A 277 -1.80 3.31 -4.85
CA ALA A 277 -2.02 3.82 -3.50
C ALA A 277 -2.61 5.23 -3.43
N ALA A 278 -2.39 6.08 -4.44
CA ALA A 278 -3.03 7.40 -4.50
C ALA A 278 -4.56 7.28 -4.72
N GLY A 279 -5.01 6.28 -5.47
CA GLY A 279 -6.43 5.92 -5.61
C GLY A 279 -7.05 5.47 -4.29
N ILE A 280 -6.30 4.76 -3.46
CA ILE A 280 -6.75 4.37 -2.10
C ILE A 280 -6.94 5.61 -1.23
N ILE A 281 -5.97 6.54 -1.23
CA ILE A 281 -6.07 7.81 -0.50
C ILE A 281 -7.27 8.64 -1.00
N GLN A 282 -7.47 8.71 -2.31
CA GLN A 282 -8.62 9.38 -2.92
C GLN A 282 -9.95 8.78 -2.42
N ALA A 283 -10.05 7.45 -2.35
CA ALA A 283 -11.25 6.76 -1.87
C ALA A 283 -11.54 7.02 -0.39
N ILE A 284 -10.52 7.07 0.45
CA ILE A 284 -10.66 7.45 1.88
C ILE A 284 -11.35 8.82 1.98
N GLY A 285 -10.90 9.80 1.19
CA GLY A 285 -11.50 11.14 1.15
C GLY A 285 -12.91 11.14 0.56
N HIS A 286 -13.12 10.44 -0.56
CA HIS A 286 -14.40 10.36 -1.25
C HIS A 286 -15.52 9.80 -0.35
N PHE A 287 -15.24 8.69 0.33
CA PHE A 287 -16.20 8.03 1.23
C PHE A 287 -16.22 8.63 2.64
N LYS A 288 -15.42 9.67 2.92
CA LYS A 288 -15.31 10.32 4.23
C LYS A 288 -14.93 9.33 5.35
N LEU A 289 -14.00 8.42 5.06
CA LEU A 289 -13.54 7.38 5.99
C LEU A 289 -12.47 7.88 6.99
N GLY A 290 -12.08 9.15 6.88
CA GLY A 290 -11.14 9.84 7.76
C GLY A 290 -10.32 10.88 6.99
N PRO A 291 -9.24 11.43 7.60
CA PRO A 291 -8.31 12.33 6.92
C PRO A 291 -7.68 11.67 5.68
N SER A 292 -7.66 12.37 4.55
CA SER A 292 -7.11 11.87 3.28
C SER A 292 -5.92 12.68 2.76
N THR A 293 -5.38 13.61 3.57
CA THR A 293 -4.20 14.40 3.22
C THR A 293 -2.97 13.74 3.84
N SER A 294 -2.04 13.27 3.00
CA SER A 294 -0.79 12.69 3.52
C SER A 294 0.07 13.79 4.16
N PRO A 295 0.69 13.53 5.33
CA PRO A 295 1.70 14.44 5.89
C PRO A 295 2.86 14.72 4.93
N ARG A 296 3.07 13.84 3.93
CA ARG A 296 4.10 14.00 2.89
C ARG A 296 3.74 15.05 1.84
N ASP A 297 2.47 15.41 1.72
CA ASP A 297 1.97 16.41 0.76
C ASP A 297 1.94 17.83 1.35
N VAL A 298 2.06 17.94 2.67
CA VAL A 298 2.02 19.23 3.37
C VAL A 298 3.43 19.81 3.41
N MET A 299 3.69 20.79 2.53
CA MET A 299 5.01 21.44 2.45
C MET A 299 5.27 22.44 3.58
N ASP A 300 4.24 23.19 4.00
CA ASP A 300 4.32 24.28 4.97
C ASP A 300 3.13 24.22 5.95
N SER A 301 3.39 24.18 7.25
CA SER A 301 2.39 24.02 8.30
C SER A 301 1.77 25.37 8.72
N SER A 302 1.28 26.17 7.77
CA SER A 302 0.58 27.43 8.08
C SER A 302 -0.93 27.29 8.25
N ASP A 303 -1.55 26.21 7.76
CA ASP A 303 -3.01 26.02 7.77
C ASP A 303 -3.52 24.96 8.74
N ALA A 304 -2.64 24.36 9.55
CA ALA A 304 -3.07 23.45 10.60
C ALA A 304 -3.77 24.25 11.71
N LYS A 305 -5.11 24.35 11.63
CA LYS A 305 -5.94 24.63 12.80
C LYS A 305 -5.42 23.78 13.94
N MET A 306 -5.28 24.39 15.11
CA MET A 306 -4.78 23.82 16.35
C MET A 306 -5.42 22.44 16.62
N GLU A 307 -4.83 21.38 16.07
CA GLU A 307 -5.24 20.00 16.28
C GLU A 307 -4.52 19.48 17.53
N THR A 308 -5.26 18.72 18.33
CA THR A 308 -4.78 18.00 19.50
C THR A 308 -3.47 17.26 19.19
N PHE A 309 -2.49 17.38 20.09
CA PHE A 309 -1.20 16.68 19.97
C PHE A 309 -1.41 15.17 19.76
N ASP A 310 -0.90 14.64 18.65
CA ASP A 310 -0.88 13.21 18.34
C ASP A 310 0.57 12.72 18.23
N PRO A 311 1.05 11.88 19.17
CA PRO A 311 2.42 11.40 19.15
C PRO A 311 2.79 10.62 17.89
N ALA A 312 1.84 9.95 17.24
CA ALA A 312 2.12 9.20 16.02
C ALA A 312 2.37 10.15 14.84
N ASP A 313 1.53 11.18 14.69
CA ASP A 313 1.67 12.22 13.67
C ASP A 313 3.00 12.97 13.82
N GLU A 314 3.41 13.29 15.04
CA GLU A 314 4.68 13.98 15.29
C GLU A 314 5.91 13.12 14.96
N VAL A 315 5.87 11.80 15.23
CA VAL A 315 6.93 10.88 14.80
C VAL A 315 7.03 10.81 13.28
N VAL A 316 5.90 10.73 12.58
CA VAL A 316 5.88 10.72 11.11
C VAL A 316 6.45 12.03 10.55
N LYS A 317 5.96 13.18 11.03
CA LYS A 317 6.44 14.51 10.63
C LYS A 317 7.94 14.67 10.87
N PHE A 318 8.45 14.22 12.01
CA PHE A 318 9.88 14.27 12.31
C PHE A 318 10.72 13.51 11.28
N TYR A 319 10.31 12.30 10.88
CA TYR A 319 11.08 11.53 9.90
C TYR A 319 10.91 12.02 8.46
N LEU A 320 9.79 12.65 8.12
CA LEU A 320 9.63 13.38 6.86
C LEU A 320 10.54 14.62 6.81
N PHE A 321 10.61 15.38 7.91
CA PHE A 321 11.58 16.46 8.06
C PHE A 321 13.01 15.95 7.93
N TYR A 322 13.34 14.84 8.62
CA TYR A 322 14.65 14.20 8.55
C TYR A 322 15.04 13.80 7.12
N GLU A 323 14.11 13.25 6.34
CA GLU A 323 14.33 12.96 4.91
C GLU A 323 14.71 14.24 4.15
N ARG A 324 13.88 15.29 4.25
CA ARG A 324 14.09 16.57 3.55
C ARG A 324 15.38 17.25 3.98
N TRP A 325 15.71 17.20 5.27
CA TRP A 325 16.93 17.74 5.87
C TRP A 325 18.20 17.10 5.28
N ARG A 326 18.24 15.77 5.22
CA ARG A 326 19.38 15.05 4.63
C ARG A 326 19.51 15.27 3.12
N ARG A 327 18.40 15.57 2.45
CA ARG A 327 18.37 15.88 1.01
C ARG A 327 18.63 17.36 0.70
N ALA A 328 18.82 18.20 1.71
CA ALA A 328 18.93 19.66 1.59
C ALA A 328 17.73 20.31 0.86
N GLU A 329 16.52 19.78 1.10
CA GLU A 329 15.25 20.31 0.57
C GLU A 329 14.57 21.30 1.54
N VAL A 330 15.20 21.57 2.67
CA VAL A 330 14.83 22.59 3.66
C VAL A 330 16.05 23.44 3.92
N GLU A 331 15.88 24.74 4.12
CA GLU A 331 17.01 25.63 4.39
C GLU A 331 17.70 25.28 5.72
N GLN A 332 19.03 25.17 5.70
CA GLN A 332 19.83 24.99 6.91
C GLN A 332 19.88 26.30 7.71
N THR A 333 18.87 26.53 8.53
CA THR A 333 18.85 27.64 9.49
C THR A 333 19.08 27.13 10.91
N GLU A 334 19.88 27.85 11.70
CA GLU A 334 19.98 27.59 13.14
C GLU A 334 18.61 27.65 13.81
N GLN A 335 17.72 28.50 13.28
CA GLN A 335 16.34 28.62 13.72
C GLN A 335 15.56 27.30 13.58
N CYS A 336 15.75 26.54 12.51
CA CYS A 336 15.08 25.26 12.32
C CYS A 336 15.47 24.24 13.39
N LEU A 337 16.78 24.10 13.67
CA LEU A 337 17.26 23.21 14.73
C LEU A 337 16.86 23.70 16.13
N ALA A 338 16.85 25.02 16.35
CA ALA A 338 16.37 25.61 17.60
C ALA A 338 14.88 25.32 17.83
N ASN A 339 14.05 25.42 16.80
CA ASN A 339 12.62 25.10 16.88
C ASN A 339 12.40 23.62 17.22
N LEU A 340 13.13 22.70 16.57
CA LEU A 340 13.07 21.27 16.88
C LEU A 340 13.51 20.96 18.32
N LYS A 341 14.54 21.66 18.83
CA LYS A 341 14.97 21.52 20.22
C LYS A 341 13.93 22.07 21.21
N ALA A 342 13.24 23.14 20.83
CA ALA A 342 12.22 23.77 21.67
C ALA A 342 11.02 22.85 21.91
N VAL A 343 10.59 22.10 20.89
CA VAL A 343 9.50 21.11 21.02
C VAL A 343 9.93 19.82 21.73
N CYS A 344 11.25 19.54 21.78
CA CYS A 344 11.76 18.41 22.55
C CYS A 344 11.71 18.72 24.06
N SER A 345 11.06 17.82 24.79
CA SER A 345 11.14 17.82 26.26
C SER A 345 12.59 17.81 26.74
N PRO A 346 12.96 18.62 27.76
CA PRO A 346 14.29 18.58 28.38
C PRO A 346 14.69 17.18 28.87
N SER A 347 13.73 16.37 29.30
CA SER A 347 13.91 15.00 29.77
C SER A 347 13.53 13.93 28.73
N GLY A 348 13.27 14.33 27.48
CA GLY A 348 12.89 13.40 26.43
C GLY A 348 14.04 12.46 26.05
N ILE A 349 13.77 11.15 25.99
CA ILE A 349 14.79 10.12 25.77
C ILE A 349 14.52 9.41 24.44
N PHE A 350 15.56 9.31 23.62
CA PHE A 350 15.63 8.41 22.47
C PHE A 350 16.41 7.15 22.86
N ILE A 351 15.79 5.99 22.68
CA ILE A 351 16.47 4.71 22.88
C ILE A 351 16.84 4.17 21.50
N HIS A 352 18.14 4.17 21.23
CA HIS A 352 18.71 3.63 20.00
C HIS A 352 18.54 2.09 19.98
N PRO A 353 18.45 1.45 18.80
CA PRO A 353 18.33 -0.01 18.69
C PRO A 353 19.40 -0.81 19.44
N SER A 354 20.60 -0.25 19.62
CA SER A 354 21.67 -0.85 20.44
C SER A 354 21.39 -0.87 21.94
N GLY A 355 20.25 -0.33 22.39
CA GLY A 355 19.90 -0.15 23.80
C GLY A 355 20.52 1.10 24.44
N SER A 356 21.26 1.92 23.69
CA SER A 356 21.83 3.16 24.23
C SER A 356 20.77 4.25 24.30
N GLU A 357 20.65 4.88 25.46
CA GLU A 357 19.77 6.02 25.70
C GLU A 357 20.50 7.32 25.41
N LYS A 358 19.82 8.25 24.74
CA LYS A 358 20.31 9.61 24.46
C LYS A 358 19.20 10.62 24.69
N LEU A 359 19.56 11.83 25.10
CA LEU A 359 18.58 12.91 25.15
C LEU A 359 18.15 13.28 23.74
N LEU A 360 16.86 13.53 23.56
CA LEU A 360 16.31 13.92 22.25
C LEU A 360 16.94 15.20 21.71
N ARG A 361 17.23 16.16 22.59
CA ARG A 361 17.91 17.41 22.24
C ARG A 361 19.32 17.18 21.70
N ASP A 362 20.02 16.16 22.20
CA ASP A 362 21.34 15.78 21.70
C ASP A 362 21.21 15.11 20.34
N CYS A 363 20.21 14.23 20.16
CA CYS A 363 19.88 13.65 18.85
C CYS A 363 19.54 14.72 17.80
N VAL A 364 18.78 15.76 18.16
CA VAL A 364 18.50 16.91 17.27
C VAL A 364 19.78 17.68 16.95
N SER A 365 20.68 17.86 17.93
CA SER A 365 21.97 18.52 17.68
C SER A 365 22.84 17.77 16.66
N LEU A 366 22.76 16.43 16.66
CA LEU A 366 23.47 15.59 15.68
C LEU A 366 22.89 15.71 14.26
N LEU A 367 21.68 16.23 14.05
CA LEU A 367 21.15 16.45 12.70
C LEU A 367 22.03 17.40 11.88
N ARG A 368 22.73 18.32 12.54
CA ARG A 368 23.68 19.24 11.89
C ARG A 368 24.74 18.49 11.06
N THR A 369 25.18 17.33 11.54
CA THR A 369 26.27 16.58 10.91
C THR A 369 25.83 15.80 9.67
N CYS A 370 24.52 15.67 9.42
CA CYS A 370 23.98 14.95 8.27
C CYS A 370 23.15 15.83 7.33
N TYR A 371 23.16 17.16 7.48
CA TYR A 371 22.49 18.04 6.53
C TYR A 371 23.08 17.88 5.13
N GLY A 372 22.22 17.69 4.12
CA GLY A 372 22.63 17.59 2.71
C GLY A 372 23.48 16.37 2.33
N ASP A 373 23.77 15.43 3.24
CA ASP A 373 24.61 14.25 2.95
C ASP A 373 23.98 13.27 1.93
N LYS A 374 22.67 13.45 1.67
CA LYS A 374 21.86 12.76 0.66
C LYS A 374 21.35 13.69 -0.43
N GLN A 375 21.85 14.92 -0.55
CA GLN A 375 21.48 15.83 -1.62
C GLN A 375 21.74 15.19 -2.99
N GLY A 376 20.76 15.30 -3.91
CA GLY A 376 20.83 14.71 -5.25
C GLY A 376 20.74 13.18 -5.31
N LYS A 377 20.55 12.48 -4.17
CA LYS A 377 20.39 11.02 -4.12
C LYS A 377 18.91 10.64 -4.01
N GLN A 378 18.56 9.48 -4.57
CA GLN A 378 17.31 8.79 -4.24
C GLN A 378 17.40 8.30 -2.79
N PHE A 379 16.91 9.13 -1.88
CA PHE A 379 16.89 8.88 -0.45
C PHE A 379 15.46 9.01 0.07
N ARG A 380 14.97 7.95 0.71
CA ARG A 380 13.62 7.88 1.28
C ARG A 380 13.67 7.36 2.70
N VAL A 381 12.82 7.92 3.56
CA VAL A 381 12.67 7.51 4.95
C VAL A 381 11.18 7.32 5.23
N TRP A 382 10.85 6.25 5.93
CA TRP A 382 9.52 6.07 6.49
C TRP A 382 9.59 5.35 7.82
N VAL A 383 8.50 5.44 8.56
CA VAL A 383 8.28 4.69 9.78
C VAL A 383 7.20 3.64 9.56
N ASP A 384 7.25 2.58 10.34
CA ASP A 384 6.32 1.44 10.28
C ASP A 384 6.01 1.00 11.71
N GLN A 385 4.76 0.64 11.98
CA GLN A 385 4.27 0.25 13.29
C GLN A 385 4.51 1.32 14.36
N VAL A 386 4.10 2.56 14.10
CA VAL A 386 4.08 3.66 15.07
C VAL A 386 2.98 3.39 16.10
N LEU A 387 3.40 3.05 17.32
CA LEU A 387 2.55 2.62 18.41
C LEU A 387 2.79 3.48 19.64
N PRO A 388 2.04 4.58 19.80
CA PRO A 388 2.08 5.40 21.00
C PRO A 388 1.35 4.71 22.16
N GLN A 389 1.94 4.78 23.34
CA GLN A 389 1.36 4.32 24.61
C GLN A 389 1.51 5.45 25.63
N GLN A 390 0.39 5.94 26.17
CA GLN A 390 0.44 6.94 27.23
C GLN A 390 0.98 6.30 28.51
N VAL A 391 1.97 6.93 29.13
CA VAL A 391 2.64 6.45 30.37
C VAL A 391 2.50 7.44 31.53
N GLY A 392 1.99 8.64 31.27
CA GLY A 392 1.66 9.67 32.26
C GLY A 392 0.69 10.70 31.68
N SER A 393 0.30 11.72 32.45
CA SER A 393 -0.66 12.75 31.98
C SER A 393 -0.25 13.36 30.64
N ASP A 394 1.04 13.70 30.51
CA ASP A 394 1.61 14.41 29.36
C ASP A 394 2.82 13.66 28.78
N SER A 395 2.78 12.33 28.84
CA SER A 395 3.95 11.50 28.60
C SER A 395 3.60 10.25 27.82
N TRP A 396 4.39 9.98 26.79
CA TRP A 396 4.14 8.96 25.78
C TRP A 396 5.39 8.13 25.53
N LEU A 397 5.20 6.82 25.48
CA LEU A 397 6.16 5.87 24.97
C LEU A 397 5.74 5.50 23.55
N VAL A 398 6.48 5.93 22.54
CA VAL A 398 6.21 5.64 21.13
C VAL A 398 7.21 4.61 20.60
N LYS A 399 6.71 3.45 20.21
CA LYS A 399 7.51 2.39 19.60
C LYS A 399 7.29 2.41 18.09
N PHE A 400 8.36 2.30 17.30
CA PHE A 400 8.25 2.23 15.84
C PHE A 400 9.46 1.56 15.21
N LYS A 401 9.34 1.18 13.95
CA LYS A 401 10.45 0.78 13.08
C LYS A 401 10.75 1.93 12.12
N LYS A 402 12.01 2.31 12.01
CA LYS A 402 12.48 3.27 11.02
C LYS A 402 13.13 2.52 9.86
N TRP A 403 12.83 2.96 8.66
CA TRP A 403 13.44 2.44 7.45
C TRP A 403 14.08 3.57 6.64
N GLU A 404 15.19 3.25 5.97
CA GLU A 404 15.87 4.15 5.04
C GLU A 404 16.17 3.41 3.74
N GLN A 405 16.02 4.12 2.63
CA GLN A 405 16.47 3.72 1.30
C GLN A 405 17.48 4.73 0.80
N SER A 406 18.59 4.27 0.22
CA SER A 406 19.60 5.12 -0.39
C SER A 406 20.20 4.41 -1.61
N GLY A 407 20.15 5.03 -2.79
CA GLY A 407 20.83 4.55 -3.99
C GLY A 407 19.98 4.59 -5.27
N CYS A 408 20.62 4.55 -6.43
CA CYS A 408 19.98 4.49 -7.76
C CYS A 408 20.08 3.07 -8.34
N ASN A 409 19.00 2.55 -8.93
CA ASN A 409 19.06 1.37 -9.79
C ASN A 409 19.73 1.73 -11.13
N CYS A 410 20.95 1.22 -11.38
CA CYS A 410 21.47 1.05 -12.74
C CYS A 410 21.07 -0.34 -13.24
N TYR A 411 20.00 -0.44 -14.02
CA TYR A 411 19.64 -1.69 -14.70
C TYR A 411 20.60 -1.94 -15.89
N ARG A 412 21.46 -2.96 -15.82
CA ARG A 412 21.93 -3.71 -16.99
C ARG A 412 21.96 -5.20 -16.70
N ARG A 413 21.22 -5.93 -17.53
CA ARG A 413 21.25 -7.40 -17.65
C ARG A 413 22.54 -7.79 -18.36
N ALA A 414 23.47 -8.46 -17.69
CA ALA A 414 24.47 -9.32 -18.32
C ALA A 414 24.96 -10.38 -17.32
N HIS A 415 24.99 -11.62 -17.79
CA HIS A 415 25.46 -12.80 -17.09
C HIS A 415 26.95 -12.73 -16.71
N LEU A 416 27.30 -13.58 -15.73
CA LEU A 416 28.61 -14.08 -15.29
C LEU A 416 29.39 -13.24 -14.26
N GLY A 417 29.74 -13.92 -13.16
CA GLY A 417 30.85 -13.56 -12.27
C GLY A 417 30.43 -12.89 -10.96
N ALA A 418 30.61 -13.60 -9.85
CA ALA A 418 30.38 -13.10 -8.50
C ALA A 418 31.23 -11.85 -8.19
N CYS A 419 30.61 -10.83 -7.59
CA CYS A 419 31.29 -9.79 -6.83
C CYS A 419 30.36 -9.30 -5.69
N PRO A 420 30.75 -9.34 -4.41
CA PRO A 420 29.88 -8.97 -3.30
C PRO A 420 30.11 -7.51 -2.86
N SER A 421 29.59 -6.52 -3.59
CA SER A 421 29.47 -5.14 -3.06
C SER A 421 28.57 -4.19 -3.84
N ASP A 422 27.54 -4.66 -4.53
CA ASP A 422 26.52 -3.79 -5.15
C ASP A 422 25.12 -4.39 -4.94
N MET A 423 24.60 -4.25 -3.71
CA MET A 423 23.19 -4.51 -3.44
C MET A 423 22.46 -3.17 -3.34
N VAL A 424 21.56 -2.91 -4.29
CA VAL A 424 20.39 -2.07 -4.00
C VAL A 424 19.63 -2.81 -2.91
N GLY A 425 19.74 -2.30 -1.69
CA GLY A 425 19.27 -2.98 -0.50
C GLY A 425 18.83 -1.97 0.54
N TRP A 426 17.67 -2.23 1.13
CA TRP A 426 17.17 -1.48 2.27
C TRP A 426 18.04 -1.79 3.48
N SER A 427 18.63 -0.77 4.08
CA SER A 427 19.24 -0.93 5.39
C SER A 427 18.12 -0.90 6.43
N ARG A 428 17.68 -2.09 6.85
CA ARG A 428 16.92 -2.23 8.10
C ARG A 428 17.87 -1.84 9.24
N ALA A 429 17.59 -0.76 9.96
CA ALA A 429 18.09 -0.65 11.33
C ALA A 429 17.47 -1.84 12.09
N LYS A 430 18.24 -2.90 12.34
CA LYS A 430 17.77 -4.03 13.13
C LYS A 430 17.37 -3.47 14.50
N GLN A 431 16.11 -3.74 14.89
CA GLN A 431 15.46 -3.44 16.17
C GLN A 431 14.70 -2.09 16.25
N SER A 432 13.61 -2.14 17.02
CA SER A 432 12.64 -1.07 17.24
C SER A 432 13.32 0.16 17.83
N ASN A 433 13.03 1.34 17.26
CA ASN A 433 13.31 2.59 17.97
C ASN A 433 12.22 2.78 19.01
N ILE A 434 12.63 3.19 20.21
CA ILE A 434 11.70 3.59 21.26
C ILE A 434 11.97 5.07 21.53
N LEU A 435 10.95 5.88 21.35
CA LEU A 435 10.96 7.30 21.62
C LEU A 435 10.08 7.57 22.84
N VAL A 436 10.66 8.11 23.91
CA VAL A 436 9.90 8.58 25.06
C VAL A 436 9.68 10.08 24.90
N ILE A 437 8.45 10.47 24.57
CA ILE A 437 8.03 11.87 24.44
C ILE A 437 7.38 12.30 25.75
N LEU A 438 8.04 13.15 26.53
CA LEU A 438 7.48 13.71 27.77
C LEU A 438 7.09 15.19 27.53
N ALA A 439 5.99 15.50 26.83
CA ALA A 439 5.71 16.90 26.48
C ALA A 439 4.48 17.45 27.22
N SER A 440 4.72 18.36 28.15
CA SER A 440 3.76 19.41 28.54
C SER A 440 4.36 20.76 28.15
N ASN A 441 3.58 21.54 27.38
CA ASN A 441 3.89 22.80 26.68
C ASN A 441 4.37 22.66 25.23
N TYR A 442 3.45 22.27 24.34
CA TYR A 442 3.60 22.48 22.89
C TYR A 442 3.31 23.95 22.54
N LEU A 443 4.34 24.69 22.13
CA LEU A 443 4.18 25.87 21.28
C LEU A 443 4.42 25.39 19.85
N ALA A 444 3.43 25.62 18.98
CA ALA A 444 3.39 25.14 17.61
C ALA A 444 4.72 25.36 16.86
N ILE A 445 5.10 24.37 16.05
CA ILE A 445 6.11 24.56 15.00
C ILE A 445 5.51 25.57 14.01
N GLN A 446 5.75 26.86 14.22
CA GLN A 446 5.67 27.82 13.12
C GLN A 446 6.93 27.62 12.29
N THR A 447 6.77 26.99 11.12
CA THR A 447 7.71 27.18 10.02
C THR A 447 7.70 28.67 9.67
N PRO A 448 8.84 29.40 9.73
CA PRO A 448 8.85 30.80 9.35
C PRO A 448 8.51 30.92 7.85
N HIS A 449 7.64 31.86 7.53
CA HIS A 449 7.21 32.22 6.18
C HIS A 449 8.41 32.35 5.22
N LEU A 450 8.48 31.48 4.20
CA LEU A 450 9.38 31.64 3.06
C LEU A 450 8.59 32.30 1.92
N TYR A 451 8.73 33.61 1.79
CA TYR A 451 8.27 34.35 0.61
C TYR A 451 9.16 33.97 -0.58
N PHE A 452 8.63 33.21 -1.54
CA PHE A 452 9.25 33.04 -2.85
C PHE A 452 8.84 34.19 -3.77
N SER A 453 9.67 35.22 -3.89
CA SER A 453 9.62 36.14 -5.03
C SER A 453 10.56 35.64 -6.12
N HIS A 454 10.01 35.03 -7.18
CA HIS A 454 10.78 34.78 -8.40
C HIS A 454 10.52 35.88 -9.43
N HIS A 455 11.48 36.78 -9.59
CA HIS A 455 11.65 37.62 -10.78
C HIS A 455 13.00 37.31 -11.41
N HIS A 456 13.01 36.71 -12.61
CA HIS A 456 13.62 37.25 -13.85
C HIS A 456 13.64 36.19 -14.99
N PRO A 457 13.84 36.57 -16.28
CA PRO A 457 12.84 36.33 -17.30
C PRO A 457 13.37 35.50 -18.49
N LEU A 458 12.46 34.99 -19.32
CA LEU A 458 12.76 34.69 -20.71
C LEU A 458 11.68 35.30 -21.61
N LEU A 459 12.13 36.22 -22.46
CA LEU A 459 11.42 36.76 -23.63
C LEU A 459 11.14 35.63 -24.64
N PRO A 460 10.15 35.82 -25.54
CA PRO A 460 10.53 36.37 -26.84
C PRO A 460 9.62 37.52 -27.32
N GLU A 461 10.25 38.42 -28.06
CA GLU A 461 9.62 39.50 -28.82
C GLU A 461 8.57 39.01 -29.82
N ARG A 462 7.45 39.73 -29.93
CA ARG A 462 6.97 40.31 -31.20
C ARG A 462 5.92 41.42 -30.97
N LYS A 463 6.43 42.65 -31.08
CA LYS A 463 5.89 43.87 -31.70
C LYS A 463 4.36 44.11 -31.81
N LYS A 464 4.00 45.29 -31.25
CA LYS A 464 3.06 46.34 -31.73
C LYS A 464 1.56 46.01 -31.56
N GLU A 465 0.72 46.86 -30.97
CA GLU A 465 0.63 48.32 -31.07
C GLU A 465 -0.13 48.90 -29.86
N TRP A 466 0.26 50.10 -29.44
CA TRP A 466 -0.45 50.96 -28.49
C TRP A 466 -1.66 51.61 -29.16
N VAL A 467 -2.82 51.67 -28.49
CA VAL A 467 -3.59 52.93 -28.28
C VAL A 467 -4.45 52.78 -27.01
N SER A 468 -4.26 53.73 -26.10
CA SER A 468 -5.05 54.09 -24.93
C SER A 468 -6.42 54.69 -25.30
N GLY A 469 -7.48 54.43 -24.52
CA GLY A 469 -8.71 55.21 -24.65
C GLY A 469 -9.86 54.78 -23.74
N CYS A 470 -9.89 55.39 -22.54
CA CYS A 470 -11.07 55.81 -21.77
C CYS A 470 -12.46 55.19 -22.05
N SER A 471 -12.97 54.52 -21.01
CA SER A 471 -14.22 54.85 -20.29
C SER A 471 -15.42 55.39 -21.09
N THR A 472 -16.54 54.67 -21.07
CA THR A 472 -17.75 54.95 -20.25
C THR A 472 -18.95 54.11 -20.74
N ALA A 473 -19.79 53.70 -19.78
CA ALA A 473 -21.27 53.58 -19.79
C ALA A 473 -21.98 53.23 -21.12
N SER A 474 -23.02 52.40 -21.21
CA SER A 474 -23.96 51.82 -20.26
C SER A 474 -25.00 51.02 -21.06
N SER A 475 -25.60 50.05 -20.38
CA SER A 475 -27.02 49.66 -20.46
C SER A 475 -27.60 48.84 -21.64
N SER A 476 -28.42 47.88 -21.19
CA SER A 476 -29.66 47.33 -21.77
C SER A 476 -29.61 46.18 -22.79
N CYS A 477 -29.94 44.99 -22.29
CA CYS A 477 -30.62 43.90 -23.01
C CYS A 477 -31.99 44.39 -23.57
N PRO A 478 -32.60 43.73 -24.59
CA PRO A 478 -33.31 42.46 -24.37
C PRO A 478 -33.28 41.45 -25.55
N SER A 479 -33.57 40.18 -25.27
CA SER A 479 -33.98 39.12 -26.23
C SER A 479 -35.53 39.08 -26.32
N PRO A 480 -36.22 38.17 -27.06
CA PRO A 480 -35.96 37.32 -28.26
C PRO A 480 -37.16 37.49 -29.29
N PRO A 481 -37.79 36.52 -30.02
CA PRO A 481 -37.48 35.16 -30.56
C PRO A 481 -37.84 35.02 -32.11
N PRO A 482 -38.48 33.94 -32.66
CA PRO A 482 -37.87 32.81 -33.38
C PRO A 482 -38.52 32.47 -34.77
N ALA A 483 -38.02 31.45 -35.51
CA ALA A 483 -38.72 30.61 -36.53
C ALA A 483 -37.71 29.64 -37.22
N SER A 484 -37.81 28.29 -37.12
CA SER A 484 -38.59 27.34 -37.96
C SER A 484 -38.22 27.42 -39.47
N SER A 485 -37.98 26.37 -40.27
CA SER A 485 -38.47 24.98 -40.31
C SER A 485 -37.88 24.25 -41.55
N ALA A 486 -37.75 22.91 -41.48
CA ALA A 486 -37.84 21.90 -42.56
C ALA A 486 -36.87 22.01 -43.79
N SER A 487 -36.41 20.97 -44.49
CA SER A 487 -37.07 19.75 -44.98
C SER A 487 -36.06 18.79 -45.68
N THR A 488 -36.06 17.53 -45.26
CA THR A 488 -36.12 16.25 -46.03
C THR A 488 -35.31 15.95 -47.33
N TRP A 489 -34.49 14.87 -47.25
CA TRP A 489 -34.45 13.62 -48.09
C TRP A 489 -33.75 13.61 -49.50
N PRO A 490 -33.38 12.44 -50.10
CA PRO A 490 -31.98 12.00 -50.28
C PRO A 490 -31.63 11.47 -51.71
N CYS A 491 -30.39 10.95 -51.90
CA CYS A 491 -29.92 9.97 -52.91
C CYS A 491 -28.37 10.02 -52.94
N SER A 492 -27.55 9.05 -53.31
CA SER A 492 -27.65 7.63 -53.69
C SER A 492 -26.20 7.15 -53.99
N GLN A 493 -25.88 5.92 -53.61
CA GLN A 493 -24.95 4.94 -54.23
C GLN A 493 -23.67 5.37 -54.98
N SER A 494 -22.54 4.76 -54.61
CA SER A 494 -21.65 3.89 -55.45
C SER A 494 -20.29 3.70 -54.73
N SER A 495 -20.02 2.53 -54.15
CA SER A 495 -19.24 1.41 -54.71
C SER A 495 -17.81 1.77 -55.14
N ILE A 496 -16.81 1.24 -54.43
CA ILE A 496 -15.56 0.60 -54.93
C ILE A 496 -14.80 0.00 -53.72
N SER A 497 -14.37 -1.25 -53.85
CA SER A 497 -13.38 -1.99 -53.05
C SER A 497 -12.35 -2.59 -54.04
N PRO A 498 -11.24 -3.24 -53.65
CA PRO A 498 -10.31 -3.11 -52.51
C PRO A 498 -8.85 -2.89 -53.03
N PRO A 499 -7.78 -3.15 -52.23
CA PRO A 499 -7.03 -4.39 -52.54
C PRO A 499 -6.47 -5.16 -51.32
N GLU A 500 -6.13 -6.41 -51.64
CA GLU A 500 -5.57 -7.50 -50.85
C GLU A 500 -4.03 -7.44 -50.67
N ILE A 501 -3.59 -8.07 -49.56
CA ILE A 501 -2.42 -8.96 -49.38
C ILE A 501 -1.00 -8.41 -49.67
N ILE A 502 -0.13 -8.41 -48.64
CA ILE A 502 1.22 -9.02 -48.69
C ILE A 502 1.58 -9.62 -47.32
N THR A 503 1.91 -10.91 -47.34
CA THR A 503 2.58 -11.71 -46.31
C THR A 503 4.09 -11.42 -46.25
N LYS A 504 4.65 -11.35 -45.03
CA LYS A 504 5.93 -11.97 -44.65
C LYS A 504 6.11 -11.96 -43.14
#